data_AF-A0A183F8Y6-F1
#
_entry.id   AF-A0A183F8Y6-F1
#
_cell.length_a   1.000
_cell.length_b   1.000
_cell.length_c   1.000
_cell.angle_alpha   90.00
_cell.angle_beta   90.00
_cell.angle_gamma   90.00
#
_symmetry.space_group_name_H-M   'P 1'
#
loop_
_entity.id
_entity.type
_entity.pdbx_description
1 polymer ?
#
loop_
_entity_poly.entity_id
_entity_poly.type
_entity_poly.pdbx_seq_one_letter_code
_entity_poly.pdbx_strand_id
1 'polypeptide(L)' 'MSKDASPEDVGIKKLGDVKDPKELPQSEWKKVLPAETFAVARNSGTEPAFSGAFDNFFEKGRYVCLCCGAELFK' A
#
# COMPACT_ATOMS: atom_id res chain seq x y z
N MET A 1 -8.57 0.06 -0.94
CA MET A 1 -7.67 0.23 0.23
C MET A 1 -8.56 0.49 1.44
N SER A 2 -8.30 -0.07 2.63
CA SER A 2 -9.16 0.21 3.80
C SER A 2 -8.78 1.56 4.44
N LYS A 3 -9.75 2.32 4.94
CA LYS A 3 -9.50 3.57 5.70
C LYS A 3 -8.85 3.30 7.06
N ASP A 4 -9.02 2.07 7.55
CA ASP A 4 -8.51 1.59 8.83
C ASP A 4 -7.15 0.88 8.68
N ALA A 5 -6.35 1.23 7.68
CA ALA A 5 -5.04 0.59 7.45
C ALA A 5 -4.15 0.77 8.69
N SER A 6 -4.02 -0.31 9.47
CA SER A 6 -3.20 -0.34 10.67
C SER A 6 -1.72 -0.44 10.25
N PRO A 7 -0.76 0.00 11.07
CA PRO A 7 0.66 -0.18 10.74
C PRO A 7 1.05 -1.62 10.41
N GLU A 8 0.31 -2.63 10.88
CA GLU A 8 0.49 -4.05 10.55
C GLU A 8 0.05 -4.44 9.12
N ASP A 9 -0.72 -3.58 8.45
CA ASP A 9 -1.19 -3.83 7.09
C ASP A 9 -0.15 -3.57 6.01
N VAL A 10 0.94 -2.89 6.37
CA VAL A 10 2.06 -2.59 5.48
C VAL A 10 2.69 -3.89 4.96
N GLY A 11 2.80 -4.02 3.64
CA GLY A 11 3.24 -5.24 2.98
C GLY A 11 4.61 -5.75 3.46
N ILE A 12 5.59 -4.87 3.67
CA ILE A 12 6.92 -5.28 4.15
C ILE A 12 6.88 -5.93 5.55
N LYS A 13 5.96 -5.51 6.42
CA LYS A 13 5.83 -6.10 7.76
C LYS A 13 5.27 -7.51 7.71
N LYS A 14 4.43 -7.80 6.72
CA LYS A 14 3.89 -9.15 6.45
C LYS A 14 4.95 -10.11 5.87
N LEU A 15 6.08 -9.59 5.39
CA LEU A 15 7.20 -10.37 4.83
C LEU A 15 8.38 -10.54 5.81
N GLY A 16 8.33 -9.95 7.01
CA GLY A 16 9.33 -10.11 8.07
C GLY A 16 10.60 -9.26 7.92
N ASP A 17 10.50 -7.96 8.21
CA ASP A 17 11.61 -6.98 8.30
C ASP A 17 12.71 -7.15 7.22
N VAL A 18 12.28 -7.12 5.96
CA VAL A 18 13.17 -7.23 4.80
C VAL A 18 14.05 -5.97 4.69
N LYS A 19 15.36 -6.17 4.48
CA LYS A 19 16.34 -5.07 4.38
C LYS A 19 16.06 -4.08 3.25
N ASP A 20 15.67 -4.58 2.07
CA ASP A 20 15.36 -3.71 0.93
C ASP A 20 14.09 -4.18 0.19
N PRO A 21 12.99 -3.40 0.24
CA PRO A 21 11.73 -3.77 -0.42
C PRO A 21 11.75 -3.67 -1.95
N LYS A 22 12.73 -2.98 -2.55
CA LYS A 22 12.82 -2.85 -4.01
C LYS A 22 13.26 -4.16 -4.66
N GLU A 23 14.13 -4.90 -3.98
CA GLU A 23 14.69 -6.18 -4.43
C GLU A 23 13.72 -7.36 -4.29
N LEU A 24 12.58 -7.17 -3.59
CA LEU A 24 11.59 -8.22 -3.42
C LEU A 24 10.89 -8.58 -4.75
N PRO A 25 10.78 -9.89 -5.09
CA PRO A 25 10.15 -10.30 -6.33
C PRO A 25 8.64 -10.04 -6.27
N GLN A 26 8.03 -9.83 -7.44
CA GLN A 26 6.60 -9.56 -7.55
C GLN A 26 5.73 -10.64 -6.91
N SER A 27 6.19 -11.90 -6.90
CA SER A 27 5.50 -13.02 -6.26
C SER A 27 5.31 -12.84 -4.76
N GLU A 28 6.28 -12.28 -4.05
CA GLU A 28 6.13 -12.01 -2.61
C GLU A 28 5.16 -10.85 -2.37
N TRP A 29 5.27 -9.78 -3.15
CA TRP A 29 4.34 -8.65 -3.07
C TRP A 29 2.89 -9.07 -3.32
N LYS A 30 2.65 -10.00 -4.26
CA LYS A 30 1.31 -10.51 -4.58
C LYS A 30 0.68 -11.30 -3.42
N LYS A 31 1.48 -11.86 -2.50
CA LYS A 31 0.97 -12.58 -1.32
C LYS A 31 0.50 -11.65 -0.21
N VAL A 32 1.11 -10.47 -0.09
CA VAL A 32 0.91 -9.57 1.07
C VAL A 32 0.11 -8.32 0.76
N LEU A 33 0.05 -7.90 -0.50
CA LEU A 33 -0.75 -6.76 -0.93
C LEU A 33 -2.16 -7.20 -1.36
N PRO A 34 -3.20 -6.40 -1.05
CA PRO A 34 -4.50 -6.54 -1.71
C PRO A 34 -4.34 -6.48 -3.24
N ALA A 35 -5.19 -7.22 -3.97
CA ALA A 35 -5.08 -7.34 -5.43
C ALA A 35 -5.12 -5.98 -6.15
N GLU A 36 -6.00 -5.08 -5.72
CA GLU A 36 -6.12 -3.70 -6.21
C GLU A 36 -4.83 -2.89 -5.97
N THR A 37 -4.25 -2.97 -4.77
CA THR A 37 -3.00 -2.28 -4.45
C THR A 37 -1.83 -2.84 -5.23
N PHE A 38 -1.76 -4.17 -5.39
CA PHE A 38 -0.73 -4.80 -6.20
C PHE A 38 -0.80 -4.32 -7.66
N ALA A 39 -2.00 -4.27 -8.23
CA ALA A 39 -2.21 -3.77 -9.59
C ALA A 39 -1.74 -2.32 -9.74
N VAL A 40 -2.09 -1.43 -8.82
CA VAL A 40 -1.66 -0.02 -8.87
C VAL A 40 -0.16 0.14 -8.60
N ALA A 41 0.31 -0.33 -7.44
CA ALA A 41 1.66 -0.04 -6.96
C ALA A 41 2.78 -0.86 -7.62
N ARG A 42 2.48 -2.05 -8.17
CA ARG A 42 3.49 -2.95 -8.77
C ARG A 42 3.33 -3.14 -10.28
N ASN A 43 2.13 -2.94 -10.83
CA ASN A 43 1.87 -3.07 -12.26
C ASN A 43 1.53 -1.72 -12.94
N SER A 44 1.72 -0.60 -12.25
CA SER A 44 1.42 0.74 -12.77
C SER A 44 -0.04 0.89 -13.24
N GLY A 45 -0.95 0.16 -12.61
CA GLY A 45 -2.39 0.27 -12.87
C GLY A 45 -2.97 1.55 -12.27
N THR A 46 -4.20 1.85 -12.66
CA THR A 46 -4.97 2.99 -12.14
C THR A 46 -6.27 2.48 -11.56
N GLU A 47 -6.65 2.94 -10.38
CA GLU A 47 -7.97 2.66 -9.81
C GLU A 47 -9.09 3.33 -10.63
N PRO A 48 -10.30 2.76 -10.66
CA PRO A 48 -11.44 3.41 -11.30
C PRO A 48 -11.71 4.81 -10.71
N ALA A 49 -12.21 5.72 -11.55
CA ALA A 49 -12.53 7.08 -11.13
C ALA A 49 -13.50 7.05 -9.92
N PHE A 50 -13.22 7.91 -8.93
CA PHE A 50 -14.03 8.10 -7.72
C PHE A 50 -14.20 6.85 -6.84
N SER A 51 -13.38 5.82 -7.01
CA SER A 51 -13.47 4.56 -6.24
C SER A 51 -12.50 4.47 -5.08
N GLY A 52 -11.56 5.41 -4.99
CA GLY A 52 -10.52 5.40 -3.98
C GLY A 52 -11.06 5.60 -2.58
N ALA A 53 -10.53 4.83 -1.63
CA ALA A 53 -10.94 4.94 -0.23
C ALA A 53 -10.65 6.32 0.37
N PHE A 54 -9.71 7.06 -0.22
CA PHE A 54 -9.35 8.41 0.19
C PHE A 54 -9.88 9.50 -0.76
N ASP A 55 -10.69 9.17 -1.76
CA ASP A 55 -11.24 10.13 -2.75
C ASP A 55 -12.02 11.28 -2.09
N ASN A 56 -12.75 10.97 -1.00
CA ASN A 56 -13.50 11.94 -0.20
C ASN A 56 -13.10 11.89 1.28
N PHE A 57 -11.80 11.81 1.56
CA PHE A 57 -11.26 11.77 2.92
C PHE A 57 -10.55 13.09 3.26
N PHE A 58 -11.06 13.79 4.27
CA PHE A 58 -10.59 15.14 4.66
C PHE A 58 -10.15 15.22 6.13
N GLU A 59 -10.11 14.09 6.82
CA GLU A 59 -9.67 14.06 8.21
C GLU A 59 -8.15 14.26 8.28
N LYS A 60 -7.69 14.82 9.40
CA LYS A 60 -6.26 15.03 9.63
C LYS A 60 -5.57 13.70 9.87
N GLY A 61 -4.42 13.51 9.24
CA GLY A 61 -3.64 12.29 9.40
C GLY A 61 -2.34 12.37 8.63
N ARG A 62 -1.88 11.21 8.16
CA ARG A 62 -0.73 11.09 7.28
C ARG A 62 -0.99 9.95 6.30
N TYR A 63 -0.53 10.12 5.08
CA TYR A 63 -0.59 9.08 4.06
C TYR A 63 0.72 8.31 4.05
N VAL A 64 0.61 7.00 4.17
CA VAL A 64 1.76 6.09 4.20
C VAL A 64 1.73 5.15 3.00
N CYS A 65 2.90 4.82 2.48
CA CYS A 65 3.04 3.83 1.42
C CYS A 65 2.62 2.44 1.95
N LEU A 66 1.58 1.83 1.37
CA LEU A 66 1.13 0.50 1.82
C LEU A 66 2.15 -0.61 1.53
N CYS A 67 3.12 -0.39 0.63
CA CYS A 67 4.18 -1.36 0.36
C CYS A 67 5.24 -1.37 1.48
N CYS A 68 5.87 -0.22 1.74
CA CYS A 68 7.05 -0.13 2.61
C CYS A 68 6.82 0.62 3.94
N GLY A 69 5.69 1.32 4.09
CA GLY A 69 5.35 2.06 5.31
C GLY A 69 5.95 3.46 5.41
N ALA A 70 6.65 3.93 4.37
CA ALA A 70 7.17 5.30 4.33
C ALA A 70 6.04 6.33 4.38
N GLU A 71 6.21 7.41 5.16
CA GLU A 71 5.30 8.56 5.17
C GLU A 71 5.49 9.37 3.87
N LEU A 72 4.38 9.64 3.16
CA LEU A 72 4.39 10.32 1.86
C LEU A 72 3.82 11.74 1.95
N PHE A 73 2.72 11.91 2.68
CA PHE A 73 2.01 13.19 2.82
C PHE A 73 1.45 13.36 4.23
N LYS A 74 1.25 14.62 4.66
CA LYS A 74 0.73 15.04 5.97
C LYS A 74 -0.37 16.09 5.79
#